data_AF-V6LE12-F1
#
_entry.id   AF-V6LE12-F1
#
_cell.length_a   1.000
_cell.length_b   1.000
_cell.length_c   1.000
_cell.angle_alpha   90.00
_cell.angle_beta   90.00
_cell.angle_gamma   90.00
#
_symmetry.space_group_name_H-M   'P 1'
#
loop_
_entity.id
_entity.type
_entity.pdbx_description
1 polymer ?
#
loop_
_entity_poly.entity_id
_entity_poly.type
_entity_poly.pdbx_seq_one_letter_code
_entity_poly.pdbx_strand_id
1 'polypeptide(L)'
;MQDDTTTIKQLQLQLQSQQQQLRISHQQAEQLQRLQQAIIRMFLEFRDRAADELSNVPAETQDQLLTEQPLVILDKLRAQLRILLSFKDDFENQLKIKTTVHDSSQQSTKKDVQQRLIESQDKIFQLKQELSKAKSDINNFEQEKDQLLYNNNQQFQDLKQKLTFIEKSKAQLEDQLLERDQRIKKYNLLMKNQDLKLARISELEAKLQQKETEFQSRIAKVQTLDRNEIIRLQREIGNFKKIQSENTKLKSMLKDYETQISSFKNNIKMVKFDELNHENYALNTQIQALLTEVQTVNQNYKQSENSRIIMELELKNAKQQLQQIKSDNDKFSGLNNMNSSIMNKSQTLQNNQNQYQLSTPNMKGTKKQNNNILAQYELQTALDKLKERDREIEELAKRVRKLLALQHKSALSQKAFQEEKQSLEKQIQQLRDEIAQLRKMQNFEKISNQKIGNSDELLRDVQNLRAFAITASSVYNNANNKNSTLQNGKNQQGQQSYNNANIGKNQQNQQIYSGGMAALEDVEDPREFLRQRGSSAKLTPGRGGGYGSGQMLAGNTGGNGRGRSAVQFGLM
;
A
#
# COMPACT_ATOMS: atom_id res chain seq x y z
N MET A 1 134.88 5.22 -171.31
CA MET A 1 133.61 5.41 -170.55
C MET A 1 133.06 4.03 -170.21
N GLN A 2 133.49 3.45 -169.09
CA GLN A 2 132.94 2.17 -168.59
C GLN A 2 133.17 1.98 -167.08
N ASP A 3 134.25 2.54 -166.54
CA ASP A 3 134.68 2.35 -165.13
C ASP A 3 133.84 3.09 -164.08
N ASP A 4 133.16 4.19 -164.42
CA ASP A 4 132.43 5.04 -163.47
C ASP A 4 131.21 4.36 -162.80
N THR A 5 130.83 3.17 -163.25
CA THR A 5 129.62 2.45 -162.77
C THR A 5 129.89 1.47 -161.62
N THR A 6 131.15 1.11 -161.37
CA THR A 6 131.54 0.17 -160.30
C THR A 6 131.79 0.89 -158.97
N THR A 7 132.48 2.04 -159.01
CA THR A 7 132.75 2.90 -157.86
C THR A 7 131.47 3.41 -157.19
N ILE A 8 130.47 3.84 -157.98
CA ILE A 8 129.17 4.28 -157.47
C ILE A 8 128.46 3.16 -156.68
N LYS A 9 128.53 1.91 -157.14
CA LYS A 9 127.92 0.76 -156.43
C LYS A 9 128.61 0.43 -155.12
N GLN A 10 129.95 0.53 -155.06
CA GLN A 10 130.68 0.33 -153.80
C GLN A 10 130.35 1.43 -152.78
N LEU A 11 130.30 2.70 -153.21
CA LEU A 11 129.91 3.81 -152.34
C LEU A 11 128.46 3.69 -151.86
N GLN A 12 127.52 3.24 -152.71
CA GLN A 12 126.15 2.95 -152.28
C GLN A 12 126.11 1.86 -151.20
N LEU A 13 126.81 0.74 -151.39
CA LEU A 13 126.88 -0.34 -150.39
C LEU A 13 127.50 0.11 -149.06
N GLN A 14 128.56 0.92 -149.11
CA GLN A 14 129.22 1.45 -147.92
C GLN A 14 128.36 2.50 -147.18
N LEU A 15 127.65 3.36 -147.91
CA LEU A 15 126.68 4.29 -147.33
C LEU A 15 125.51 3.53 -146.69
N GLN A 16 125.01 2.48 -147.35
CA GLN A 16 123.90 1.68 -146.86
C GLN A 16 124.28 0.89 -145.60
N SER A 17 125.48 0.33 -145.52
CA SER A 17 125.96 -0.35 -144.32
C SER A 17 126.18 0.63 -143.14
N GLN A 18 126.74 1.82 -143.39
CA GLN A 18 126.86 2.87 -142.37
C GLN A 18 125.49 3.36 -141.88
N GLN A 19 124.50 3.56 -142.77
CA GLN A 19 123.13 3.89 -142.36
C GLN A 19 122.47 2.79 -141.54
N GLN A 20 122.74 1.51 -141.86
CA GLN A 20 122.23 0.37 -141.10
C GLN A 20 122.89 0.26 -139.72
N GLN A 21 124.20 0.51 -139.63
CA GLN A 21 124.96 0.54 -138.37
C GLN A 21 124.55 1.73 -137.49
N LEU A 22 124.29 2.91 -138.08
CA LEU A 22 123.69 4.07 -137.39
C LEU A 22 122.30 3.76 -136.85
N ARG A 23 121.43 3.08 -137.62
CA ARG A 23 120.09 2.66 -137.14
C ARG A 23 120.18 1.71 -135.95
N ILE A 24 121.08 0.73 -135.99
CA ILE A 24 121.30 -0.21 -134.87
C ILE A 24 121.83 0.55 -133.63
N SER A 25 122.81 1.42 -133.80
CA SER A 25 123.35 2.27 -132.73
C SER A 25 122.27 3.17 -132.10
N HIS A 26 121.42 3.80 -132.92
CA HIS A 26 120.35 4.67 -132.45
C HIS A 26 119.24 3.89 -131.71
N GLN A 27 118.90 2.68 -132.18
CA GLN A 27 117.98 1.78 -131.46
C GLN A 27 118.57 1.30 -130.11
N GLN A 28 119.87 1.04 -130.04
CA GLN A 28 120.55 0.70 -128.78
C GLN A 28 120.57 1.91 -127.82
N ALA A 29 120.78 3.13 -128.33
CA ALA A 29 120.70 4.35 -127.54
C ALA A 29 119.29 4.60 -126.98
N GLU A 30 118.23 4.42 -127.79
CA GLU A 30 116.85 4.48 -127.30
C GLU A 30 116.56 3.43 -126.21
N GLN A 31 117.03 2.18 -126.38
CA GLN A 31 116.82 1.13 -125.39
C GLN A 31 117.54 1.45 -124.06
N LEU A 32 118.78 1.97 -124.13
CA LEU A 32 119.51 2.44 -122.95
C LEU A 32 118.81 3.61 -122.27
N GLN A 33 118.28 4.59 -123.02
CA GLN A 33 117.54 5.72 -122.46
C GLN A 33 116.24 5.28 -121.77
N ARG A 34 115.50 4.34 -122.35
CA ARG A 34 114.29 3.74 -121.72
C ARG A 34 114.64 2.97 -120.45
N LEU A 35 115.75 2.22 -120.45
CA LEU A 35 116.27 1.53 -119.27
C LEU A 35 116.66 2.51 -118.16
N GLN A 36 117.40 3.58 -118.48
CA GLN A 36 117.76 4.63 -117.52
C GLN A 36 116.50 5.26 -116.89
N GLN A 37 115.49 5.62 -117.69
CA GLN A 37 114.22 6.16 -117.17
C GLN A 37 113.47 5.16 -116.27
N ALA A 38 113.47 3.86 -116.60
CA ALA A 38 112.86 2.84 -115.76
C ALA A 38 113.59 2.67 -114.41
N ILE A 39 114.92 2.67 -114.43
CA ILE A 39 115.77 2.62 -113.22
C ILE A 39 115.50 3.84 -112.32
N ILE A 40 115.46 5.04 -112.89
CA ILE A 40 115.19 6.28 -112.15
C ILE A 40 113.79 6.26 -111.51
N ARG A 41 112.76 5.77 -112.21
CA ARG A 41 111.41 5.65 -111.65
C ARG A 41 111.36 4.68 -110.47
N MET A 42 111.96 3.49 -110.60
CA MET A 42 112.03 2.54 -109.48
C MET A 42 112.82 3.11 -108.30
N PHE A 43 113.90 3.86 -108.56
CA PHE A 43 114.68 4.51 -107.51
C PHE A 43 113.84 5.51 -106.72
N LEU A 44 113.07 6.37 -107.38
CA LEU A 44 112.19 7.33 -106.71
C LEU A 44 111.07 6.61 -105.91
N GLU A 45 110.43 5.57 -106.47
CA GLU A 45 109.39 4.81 -105.76
C GLU A 45 109.93 4.07 -104.50
N PHE A 46 111.13 3.48 -104.57
CA PHE A 46 111.76 2.85 -103.41
C PHE A 46 112.36 3.86 -102.43
N ARG A 47 112.83 5.02 -102.89
CA ARG A 47 113.24 6.12 -102.01
C ARG A 47 112.06 6.63 -101.20
N ASP A 48 110.96 6.97 -101.85
CA ASP A 48 109.85 7.65 -101.19
C ASP A 48 109.18 6.72 -100.16
N ARG A 49 109.17 5.39 -100.40
CA ARG A 49 108.78 4.37 -99.40
C ARG A 49 109.76 4.19 -98.23
N ALA A 50 111.02 4.60 -98.38
CA ALA A 50 112.03 4.57 -97.31
C ALA A 50 112.19 5.94 -96.61
N ALA A 51 111.73 7.02 -97.24
CA ALA A 51 111.89 8.39 -96.76
C ALA A 51 110.97 8.71 -95.57
N ASP A 52 109.84 8.01 -95.43
CA ASP A 52 108.94 8.10 -94.26
C ASP A 52 109.65 7.77 -92.93
N GLU A 53 110.83 7.11 -92.95
CA GLU A 53 111.62 6.79 -91.75
C GLU A 53 112.99 7.49 -91.64
N LEU A 54 113.48 8.20 -92.68
CA LEU A 54 114.78 8.91 -92.66
C LEU A 54 114.70 10.34 -93.24
N SER A 55 114.29 11.29 -92.40
CA SER A 55 113.89 12.67 -92.78
C SER A 55 115.00 13.66 -93.19
N ASN A 56 116.19 13.22 -93.60
CA ASN A 56 117.38 14.09 -93.78
C ASN A 56 118.20 13.86 -95.07
N VAL A 57 117.66 13.16 -96.07
CA VAL A 57 118.29 13.04 -97.40
C VAL A 57 117.76 14.15 -98.32
N PRO A 58 118.61 14.95 -99.00
CA PRO A 58 118.15 15.97 -99.93
C PRO A 58 117.38 15.36 -101.11
N ALA A 59 116.33 16.06 -101.56
CA ALA A 59 115.44 15.59 -102.62
C ALA A 59 116.11 15.66 -104.00
N GLU A 60 116.87 14.62 -104.36
CA GLU A 60 117.35 14.42 -105.73
C GLU A 60 116.16 14.42 -106.70
N THR A 61 116.19 15.30 -107.70
CA THR A 61 115.13 15.42 -108.71
C THR A 61 115.43 14.56 -109.93
N GLN A 62 114.40 14.22 -110.70
CA GLN A 62 114.52 13.35 -111.87
C GLN A 62 115.54 13.88 -112.90
N ASP A 63 115.66 15.21 -113.05
CA ASP A 63 116.61 15.84 -113.98
C ASP A 63 118.07 15.73 -113.53
N GLN A 64 118.34 15.71 -112.23
CA GLN A 64 119.67 15.45 -111.68
C GLN A 64 120.08 13.99 -111.92
N LEU A 65 119.14 13.06 -111.71
CA LEU A 65 119.37 11.62 -111.94
C LEU A 65 119.52 11.28 -113.43
N LEU A 66 119.02 12.12 -114.35
CA LEU A 66 119.22 11.94 -115.79
C LEU A 66 120.64 12.30 -116.26
N THR A 67 121.42 13.10 -115.50
CA THR A 67 122.82 13.41 -115.81
C THR A 67 123.82 12.48 -115.11
N GLU A 68 123.39 11.69 -114.10
CA GLU A 68 124.20 10.63 -113.50
C GLU A 68 124.34 9.39 -114.41
N GLN A 69 125.44 8.66 -114.25
CA GLN A 69 125.62 7.37 -114.94
C GLN A 69 124.64 6.32 -114.38
N PRO A 70 123.91 5.56 -115.22
CA PRO A 70 122.85 4.65 -114.77
C PRO A 70 123.26 3.61 -113.71
N LEU A 71 124.55 3.22 -113.68
CA LEU A 71 125.11 2.31 -112.68
C LEU A 71 125.09 2.89 -111.25
N VAL A 72 125.34 4.20 -111.10
CA VAL A 72 125.29 4.89 -109.79
C VAL A 72 123.86 4.84 -109.24
N ILE A 73 122.87 5.05 -110.10
CA ILE A 73 121.44 5.03 -109.76
C ILE A 73 121.01 3.62 -109.35
N LEU A 74 121.53 2.57 -110.01
CA LEU A 74 121.31 1.18 -109.61
C LEU A 74 121.89 0.86 -108.23
N ASP A 75 123.08 1.34 -107.89
CA ASP A 75 123.66 1.12 -106.55
C ASP A 75 122.96 1.95 -105.47
N LYS A 76 122.52 3.20 -105.77
CA LYS A 76 121.64 3.99 -104.88
C LYS A 76 120.31 3.25 -104.61
N LEU A 77 119.67 2.70 -105.64
CA LEU A 77 118.46 1.87 -105.55
C LEU A 77 118.70 0.60 -104.73
N ARG A 78 119.84 -0.07 -104.95
CA ARG A 78 120.24 -1.27 -104.20
C ARG A 78 120.48 -0.99 -102.71
N ALA A 79 120.95 0.20 -102.35
CA ALA A 79 121.07 0.63 -100.96
C ALA A 79 119.69 0.82 -100.31
N GLN A 80 118.75 1.49 -100.98
CA GLN A 80 117.38 1.68 -100.46
C GLN A 80 116.61 0.36 -100.31
N LEU A 81 116.73 -0.56 -101.28
CA LEU A 81 116.16 -1.90 -101.16
C LEU A 81 116.72 -2.67 -99.95
N ARG A 82 118.00 -2.51 -99.61
CA ARG A 82 118.56 -3.10 -98.39
C ARG A 82 117.94 -2.51 -97.12
N ILE A 83 117.75 -1.19 -97.06
CA ILE A 83 117.14 -0.49 -95.93
C ILE A 83 115.69 -0.97 -95.71
N LEU A 84 114.89 -1.00 -96.78
CA LEU A 84 113.51 -1.51 -96.73
C LEU A 84 113.44 -2.99 -96.32
N LEU A 85 114.38 -3.81 -96.80
CA LEU A 85 114.44 -5.23 -96.42
C LEU A 85 114.86 -5.44 -94.96
N SER A 86 115.68 -4.57 -94.37
CA SER A 86 116.05 -4.67 -92.94
C SER A 86 114.89 -4.37 -91.98
N PHE A 87 113.93 -3.52 -92.35
CA PHE A 87 112.78 -3.17 -91.49
C PHE A 87 111.53 -4.03 -91.73
N LYS A 88 111.51 -4.87 -92.78
CA LYS A 88 110.37 -5.72 -93.15
C LYS A 88 109.75 -6.46 -91.96
N ASP A 89 110.58 -7.13 -91.18
CA ASP A 89 110.11 -8.03 -90.12
C ASP A 89 109.58 -7.26 -88.90
N ASP A 90 110.09 -6.05 -88.64
CA ASP A 90 109.55 -5.13 -87.63
C ASP A 90 108.17 -4.59 -88.05
N PHE A 91 107.97 -4.24 -89.32
CA PHE A 91 106.64 -3.87 -89.84
C PHE A 91 105.63 -5.02 -89.71
N GLU A 92 106.02 -6.24 -90.07
CA GLU A 92 105.18 -7.43 -89.87
C GLU A 92 104.83 -7.65 -88.39
N ASN A 93 105.79 -7.48 -87.48
CA ASN A 93 105.57 -7.64 -86.05
C ASN A 93 104.66 -6.54 -85.47
N GLN A 94 104.85 -5.28 -85.86
CA GLN A 94 103.94 -4.19 -85.49
C GLN A 94 102.51 -4.42 -85.98
N LEU A 95 102.31 -4.96 -87.18
CA LEU A 95 100.98 -5.33 -87.70
C LEU A 95 100.35 -6.44 -86.86
N LYS A 96 101.08 -7.52 -86.57
CA LYS A 96 100.61 -8.64 -85.73
C LYS A 96 100.23 -8.16 -84.32
N ILE A 97 101.00 -7.25 -83.73
CA ILE A 97 100.69 -6.61 -82.43
C ILE A 97 99.42 -5.75 -82.53
N LYS A 98 99.28 -4.88 -83.54
CA LYS A 98 98.08 -4.03 -83.73
C LYS A 98 96.81 -4.88 -83.88
N THR A 99 96.84 -5.95 -84.67
CA THR A 99 95.71 -6.87 -84.82
C THR A 99 95.38 -7.60 -83.52
N THR A 100 96.35 -8.17 -82.82
CA THR A 100 96.08 -8.91 -81.56
C THR A 100 95.60 -8.01 -80.42
N VAL A 101 96.07 -6.77 -80.32
CA VAL A 101 95.55 -5.76 -79.38
C VAL A 101 94.11 -5.35 -79.74
N HIS A 102 93.82 -5.18 -81.02
CA HIS A 102 92.46 -4.88 -81.49
C HIS A 102 91.48 -6.04 -81.20
N ASP A 103 91.86 -7.28 -81.50
CA ASP A 103 90.99 -8.44 -81.34
C ASP A 103 90.74 -8.78 -79.86
N SER A 104 91.75 -8.60 -78.99
CA SER A 104 91.57 -8.75 -77.54
C SER A 104 90.71 -7.63 -76.94
N SER A 105 90.79 -6.40 -77.48
CA SER A 105 89.88 -5.29 -77.16
C SER A 105 88.43 -5.57 -77.61
N GLN A 106 88.23 -6.12 -78.81
CA GLN A 106 86.89 -6.55 -79.25
C GLN A 106 86.34 -7.73 -78.42
N GLN A 107 87.19 -8.67 -77.98
CA GLN A 107 86.75 -9.74 -77.08
C GLN A 107 86.40 -9.24 -75.67
N SER A 108 87.13 -8.27 -75.11
CA SER A 108 86.81 -7.72 -73.78
C SER A 108 85.52 -6.91 -73.80
N THR A 109 85.35 -6.01 -74.78
CA THR A 109 84.11 -5.24 -74.96
C THR A 109 82.91 -6.13 -75.28
N LYS A 110 83.07 -7.20 -76.08
CA LYS A 110 82.01 -8.19 -76.31
C LYS A 110 81.60 -8.91 -75.01
N LYS A 111 82.55 -9.29 -74.15
CA LYS A 111 82.26 -9.90 -72.84
C LYS A 111 81.52 -8.95 -71.91
N ASP A 112 81.96 -7.70 -71.81
CA ASP A 112 81.31 -6.64 -71.02
C ASP A 112 79.86 -6.40 -71.49
N VAL A 113 79.62 -6.28 -72.80
CA VAL A 113 78.27 -6.15 -73.37
C VAL A 113 77.41 -7.40 -73.09
N GLN A 114 77.97 -8.61 -73.20
CA GLN A 114 77.25 -9.84 -72.86
C GLN A 114 76.91 -9.92 -71.37
N GLN A 115 77.80 -9.50 -70.48
CA GLN A 115 77.55 -9.50 -69.04
C GLN A 115 76.47 -8.46 -68.65
N ARG A 116 76.55 -7.23 -69.17
CA ARG A 116 75.50 -6.22 -68.96
C ARG A 116 74.13 -6.64 -69.51
N LEU A 117 74.11 -7.45 -70.58
CA LEU A 117 72.88 -8.03 -71.11
C LEU A 117 72.27 -9.05 -70.13
N ILE A 118 73.09 -9.90 -69.51
CA ILE A 118 72.65 -10.87 -68.48
C ILE A 118 72.16 -10.12 -67.23
N GLU A 119 72.93 -9.17 -66.71
CA GLU A 119 72.55 -8.33 -65.56
C GLU A 119 71.23 -7.57 -65.80
N SER A 120 71.01 -7.10 -67.03
CA SER A 120 69.74 -6.49 -67.45
C SER A 120 68.59 -7.50 -67.51
N GLN A 121 68.83 -8.71 -68.03
CA GLN A 121 67.82 -9.78 -68.06
C GLN A 121 67.42 -10.25 -66.66
N ASP A 122 68.37 -10.43 -65.75
CA ASP A 122 68.12 -10.77 -64.35
C ASP A 122 67.33 -9.67 -63.63
N LYS A 123 67.68 -8.40 -63.86
CA LYS A 123 66.95 -7.27 -63.30
C LYS A 123 65.52 -7.16 -63.86
N ILE A 124 65.32 -7.47 -65.15
CA ILE A 124 63.98 -7.57 -65.76
C ILE A 124 63.19 -8.74 -65.16
N PHE A 125 63.83 -9.86 -64.82
CA PHE A 125 63.19 -10.99 -64.14
C PHE A 125 62.76 -10.64 -62.71
N GLN A 126 63.65 -10.01 -61.93
CA GLN A 126 63.35 -9.52 -60.58
C GLN A 126 62.17 -8.53 -60.59
N LEU A 127 62.21 -7.50 -61.45
CA LEU A 127 61.13 -6.52 -61.58
C LEU A 127 59.79 -7.16 -62.01
N LYS A 128 59.81 -8.22 -62.83
CA LYS A 128 58.61 -9.00 -63.17
C LYS A 128 58.08 -9.79 -61.97
N GLN A 129 58.96 -10.34 -61.13
CA GLN A 129 58.57 -11.06 -59.91
C GLN A 129 57.97 -10.11 -58.87
N GLU A 130 58.60 -8.94 -58.66
CA GLU A 130 58.08 -7.87 -57.81
C GLU A 130 56.72 -7.35 -58.30
N LEU A 131 56.56 -7.10 -59.61
CA LEU A 131 55.29 -6.70 -60.21
C LEU A 131 54.21 -7.77 -60.08
N SER A 132 54.57 -9.06 -60.17
CA SER A 132 53.64 -10.17 -59.94
C SER A 132 53.19 -10.22 -58.47
N LYS A 133 54.13 -10.04 -57.53
CA LYS A 133 53.83 -9.97 -56.09
C LYS A 133 52.93 -8.77 -55.77
N ALA A 134 53.29 -7.57 -56.22
CA ALA A 134 52.51 -6.36 -56.00
C ALA A 134 51.07 -6.47 -56.56
N LYS A 135 50.87 -7.15 -57.69
CA LYS A 135 49.52 -7.47 -58.20
C LYS A 135 48.76 -8.43 -57.29
N SER A 136 49.41 -9.44 -56.73
CA SER A 136 48.78 -10.33 -55.74
C SER A 136 48.41 -9.57 -54.47
N ASP A 137 49.29 -8.70 -53.99
CA ASP A 137 49.07 -7.90 -52.78
C ASP A 137 47.91 -6.91 -53.00
N ILE A 138 47.83 -6.24 -54.16
CA ILE A 138 46.68 -5.39 -54.54
C ILE A 138 45.37 -6.18 -54.55
N ASN A 139 45.32 -7.35 -55.21
CA ASN A 139 44.12 -8.18 -55.26
C ASN A 139 43.67 -8.63 -53.85
N ASN A 140 44.62 -8.91 -52.96
CA ASN A 140 44.33 -9.27 -51.56
C ASN A 140 43.74 -8.07 -50.79
N PHE A 141 44.33 -6.87 -50.94
CA PHE A 141 43.80 -5.65 -50.31
C PHE A 141 42.43 -5.23 -50.84
N GLU A 142 42.13 -5.45 -52.12
CA GLU A 142 40.79 -5.21 -52.67
C GLU A 142 39.76 -6.19 -52.06
N GLN A 143 40.10 -7.47 -51.93
CA GLN A 143 39.22 -8.46 -51.27
C GLN A 143 39.01 -8.16 -49.78
N GLU A 144 40.06 -7.76 -49.06
CA GLU A 144 39.96 -7.37 -47.64
C GLU A 144 39.09 -6.12 -47.46
N LYS A 145 39.32 -5.08 -48.27
CA LYS A 145 38.52 -3.85 -48.31
C LYS A 145 37.04 -4.15 -48.56
N ASP A 146 36.71 -4.99 -49.54
CA ASP A 146 35.32 -5.30 -49.87
C ASP A 146 34.64 -6.15 -48.78
N GLN A 147 35.38 -7.06 -48.12
CA GLN A 147 34.90 -7.77 -46.91
C GLN A 147 34.66 -6.81 -45.74
N LEU A 148 35.57 -5.85 -45.50
CA LEU A 148 35.40 -4.82 -44.46
C LEU A 148 34.20 -3.90 -44.75
N LEU A 149 34.00 -3.50 -46.01
CA LEU A 149 32.83 -2.73 -46.45
C LEU A 149 31.53 -3.52 -46.26
N TYR A 150 31.52 -4.81 -46.59
CA TYR A 150 30.36 -5.68 -46.36
C TYR A 150 30.04 -5.80 -44.86
N ASN A 151 31.04 -6.09 -44.03
CA ASN A 151 30.89 -6.27 -42.59
C ASN A 151 30.42 -4.98 -41.89
N ASN A 152 31.00 -3.82 -42.24
CA ASN A 152 30.58 -2.52 -41.72
C ASN A 152 29.15 -2.17 -42.15
N ASN A 153 28.75 -2.46 -43.39
CA ASN A 153 27.38 -2.26 -43.84
C ASN A 153 26.38 -3.15 -43.07
N GLN A 154 26.72 -4.42 -42.81
CA GLN A 154 25.86 -5.29 -42.00
C GLN A 154 25.73 -4.81 -40.55
N GLN A 155 26.84 -4.43 -39.91
CA GLN A 155 26.81 -3.84 -38.55
C GLN A 155 25.99 -2.54 -38.52
N PHE A 156 26.12 -1.68 -39.53
CA PHE A 156 25.34 -0.45 -39.62
C PHE A 156 23.83 -0.71 -39.76
N GLN A 157 23.43 -1.72 -40.54
CA GLN A 157 22.01 -2.11 -40.65
C GLN A 157 21.47 -2.71 -39.35
N ASP A 158 22.22 -3.56 -38.65
CA ASP A 158 21.86 -4.12 -37.34
C ASP A 158 21.72 -3.02 -36.27
N LEU A 159 22.69 -2.10 -36.19
CA LEU A 159 22.61 -0.92 -35.31
C LEU A 159 21.41 -0.03 -35.64
N LYS A 160 21.12 0.19 -36.93
CA LYS A 160 19.94 0.95 -37.38
C LYS A 160 18.63 0.26 -36.99
N GLN A 161 18.54 -1.07 -37.13
CA GLN A 161 17.36 -1.82 -36.68
C GLN A 161 17.18 -1.71 -35.16
N LYS A 162 18.25 -1.91 -34.38
CA LYS A 162 18.26 -1.74 -32.91
C LYS A 162 17.83 -0.34 -32.49
N LEU A 163 18.30 0.71 -33.18
CA LEU A 163 17.89 2.09 -32.93
C LEU A 163 16.38 2.27 -33.16
N THR A 164 15.83 1.83 -34.29
CA THR A 164 14.37 1.93 -34.55
C THR A 164 13.52 1.08 -33.59
N PHE A 165 14.06 0.02 -33.01
CA PHE A 165 13.40 -0.74 -31.94
C PHE A 165 13.38 0.03 -30.62
N ILE A 166 14.51 0.64 -30.25
CA ILE A 166 14.63 1.50 -29.06
C ILE A 166 13.70 2.72 -29.17
N GLU A 167 13.62 3.37 -30.33
CA GLU A 167 12.70 4.49 -30.58
C GLU A 167 11.22 4.09 -30.39
N LYS A 168 10.82 2.93 -30.92
CA LYS A 168 9.46 2.39 -30.73
C LYS A 168 9.17 2.04 -29.27
N SER A 169 10.13 1.42 -28.58
CA SER A 169 10.02 1.09 -27.15
C SER A 169 9.92 2.35 -26.29
N LYS A 170 10.69 3.39 -26.62
CA LYS A 170 10.62 4.70 -25.98
C LYS A 170 9.22 5.32 -26.13
N ALA A 171 8.68 5.39 -27.34
CA ALA A 171 7.34 5.95 -27.59
C ALA A 171 6.26 5.20 -26.80
N GLN A 172 6.31 3.85 -26.75
CA GLN A 172 5.40 3.04 -25.95
C GLN A 172 5.49 3.30 -24.44
N LEU A 173 6.68 3.66 -23.93
CA LEU A 173 6.87 4.05 -22.52
C LEU A 173 6.39 5.48 -22.24
N GLU A 174 6.54 6.40 -23.19
CA GLU A 174 6.01 7.76 -23.11
C GLU A 174 4.46 7.76 -23.10
N ASP A 175 3.81 6.93 -23.93
CA ASP A 175 2.36 6.70 -23.89
C ASP A 175 1.89 6.12 -22.54
N GLN A 176 2.61 5.13 -22.00
CA GLN A 176 2.29 4.54 -20.69
C GLN A 176 2.48 5.51 -19.52
N LEU A 177 3.46 6.42 -19.61
CA LEU A 177 3.63 7.51 -18.65
C LEU A 177 2.44 8.48 -18.71
N LEU A 178 2.03 8.90 -19.92
CA LEU A 178 0.89 9.78 -20.10
C LEU A 178 -0.41 9.16 -19.56
N GLU A 179 -0.62 7.85 -19.76
CA GLU A 179 -1.79 7.13 -19.24
C GLU A 179 -1.76 7.04 -17.71
N ARG A 180 -0.59 6.77 -17.11
CA ARG A 180 -0.38 6.79 -15.65
C ARG A 180 -0.65 8.17 -15.04
N ASP A 181 -0.18 9.24 -15.67
CA ASP A 181 -0.44 10.61 -15.24
C ASP A 181 -1.94 10.95 -15.24
N GLN A 182 -2.68 10.50 -16.25
CA GLN A 182 -4.14 10.64 -16.29
C GLN A 182 -4.83 9.86 -15.17
N ARG A 183 -4.37 8.64 -14.85
CA ARG A 183 -4.87 7.86 -13.71
C ARG A 183 -4.58 8.59 -12.38
N ILE A 184 -3.36 9.09 -12.18
CA ILE A 184 -2.98 9.87 -10.98
C ILE A 184 -3.85 11.12 -10.83
N LYS A 185 -4.08 11.89 -11.90
CA LYS A 185 -4.98 13.05 -11.90
C LYS A 185 -6.41 12.68 -11.48
N LYS A 186 -6.94 11.53 -11.94
CA LYS A 186 -8.25 11.00 -11.54
C LYS A 186 -8.30 10.59 -10.06
N TYR A 187 -7.28 9.90 -9.55
CA TYR A 187 -7.20 9.52 -8.13
C TYR A 187 -7.07 10.75 -7.20
N ASN A 188 -6.28 11.75 -7.57
CA ASN A 188 -6.15 13.00 -6.81
C ASN A 188 -7.47 13.79 -6.74
N LEU A 189 -8.32 13.72 -7.78
CA LEU A 189 -9.66 14.30 -7.76
C LEU A 189 -10.61 13.51 -6.84
N LEU A 190 -10.52 12.18 -6.85
CA LEU A 190 -11.30 11.32 -5.96
C LEU A 190 -10.93 11.52 -4.48
N MET A 191 -9.63 11.63 -4.16
CA MET A 191 -9.16 11.93 -2.80
C MET A 191 -9.74 13.26 -2.30
N LYS A 192 -9.58 14.36 -3.06
CA LYS A 192 -10.16 15.66 -2.70
C LYS A 192 -11.69 15.59 -2.50
N ASN A 193 -12.40 14.74 -3.24
CA ASN A 193 -13.82 14.54 -3.07
C ASN A 193 -14.16 13.75 -1.79
N GLN A 194 -13.32 12.80 -1.38
CA GLN A 194 -13.42 12.09 -0.11
C GLN A 194 -13.08 13.00 1.07
N ASP A 195 -12.01 13.80 0.99
CA ASP A 195 -11.62 14.76 2.02
C ASP A 195 -12.74 15.78 2.32
N LEU A 196 -13.37 16.32 1.27
CA LEU A 196 -14.53 17.21 1.40
C LEU A 196 -15.75 16.52 2.03
N LYS A 197 -15.97 15.23 1.75
CA LYS A 197 -17.04 14.43 2.39
C LYS A 197 -16.74 14.17 3.86
N LEU A 198 -15.50 13.83 4.21
CA LEU A 198 -15.07 13.63 5.60
C LEU A 198 -15.20 14.92 6.41
N ALA A 199 -14.73 16.06 5.88
CA ALA A 199 -14.91 17.37 6.52
C ALA A 199 -16.39 17.70 6.76
N ARG A 200 -17.27 17.39 5.80
CA ARG A 200 -18.72 17.56 5.96
C ARG A 200 -19.35 16.59 6.97
N ILE A 201 -18.84 15.37 7.09
CA ILE A 201 -19.26 14.42 8.14
C ILE A 201 -18.91 14.99 9.51
N SER A 202 -17.67 15.44 9.74
CA SER A 202 -17.25 16.03 11.02
C SER A 202 -18.02 17.31 11.37
N GLU A 203 -18.39 18.13 10.39
CA GLU A 203 -19.28 19.29 10.60
C GLU A 203 -20.69 18.88 11.08
N LEU A 204 -21.23 17.78 10.55
CA LEU A 204 -22.54 17.23 10.94
C LEU A 204 -22.47 16.54 12.31
N GLU A 205 -21.40 15.83 12.62
CA GLU A 205 -21.15 15.21 13.92
C GLU A 205 -21.04 16.27 15.04
N ALA A 206 -20.30 17.36 14.80
CA ALA A 206 -20.22 18.49 15.74
C ALA A 206 -21.60 19.12 16.00
N LYS A 207 -22.43 19.27 14.96
CA LYS A 207 -23.81 19.76 15.09
C LYS A 207 -24.72 18.78 15.85
N LEU A 208 -24.50 17.47 15.68
CA LEU A 208 -25.23 16.44 16.41
C LEU A 208 -24.86 16.47 17.90
N GLN A 209 -23.57 16.55 18.25
CA GLN A 209 -23.11 16.72 19.63
C GLN A 209 -23.64 18.02 20.28
N GLN A 210 -23.68 19.13 19.54
CA GLN A 210 -24.32 20.36 20.01
C GLN A 210 -25.81 20.13 20.31
N LYS A 211 -26.53 19.44 19.42
CA LYS A 211 -27.96 19.16 19.64
C LYS A 211 -28.18 18.18 20.80
N GLU A 212 -27.31 17.19 20.98
CA GLU A 212 -27.37 16.29 22.13
C GLU A 212 -27.19 17.05 23.46
N THR A 213 -26.18 17.92 23.57
CA THR A 213 -25.98 18.74 24.78
C THR A 213 -27.12 19.75 25.01
N GLU A 214 -27.70 20.33 23.95
CA GLU A 214 -28.94 21.11 24.05
C GLU A 214 -30.11 20.28 24.60
N PHE A 215 -30.30 19.04 24.13
CA PHE A 215 -31.36 18.15 24.62
C PHE A 215 -31.12 17.68 26.06
N GLN A 216 -29.89 17.29 26.42
CA GLN A 216 -29.52 16.95 27.80
C GLN A 216 -29.80 18.12 28.75
N SER A 217 -29.46 19.37 28.35
CA SER A 217 -29.79 20.57 29.13
C SER A 217 -31.30 20.80 29.28
N ARG A 218 -32.09 20.55 28.22
CA ARG A 218 -33.56 20.63 28.29
C ARG A 218 -34.15 19.57 29.22
N ILE A 219 -33.68 18.33 29.14
CA ILE A 219 -34.12 17.21 30.00
C ILE A 219 -33.81 17.53 31.47
N ALA A 220 -32.60 18.01 31.78
CA ALA A 220 -32.24 18.42 33.14
C ALA A 220 -33.15 19.54 33.67
N LYS A 221 -33.47 20.55 32.83
CA LYS A 221 -34.42 21.62 33.19
C LYS A 221 -35.82 21.07 33.50
N VAL A 222 -36.37 20.20 32.64
CA VAL A 222 -37.67 19.55 32.88
C VAL A 222 -37.65 18.76 34.19
N GLN A 223 -36.65 17.91 34.40
CA GLN A 223 -36.49 17.15 35.65
C GLN A 223 -36.40 18.05 36.91
N THR A 224 -35.78 19.23 36.83
CA THR A 224 -35.78 20.19 37.95
C THR A 224 -37.15 20.84 38.18
N LEU A 225 -37.93 21.12 37.13
CA LEU A 225 -39.30 21.62 37.25
C LEU A 225 -40.22 20.55 37.85
N ASP A 226 -40.19 19.32 37.33
CA ASP A 226 -40.97 18.18 37.83
C ASP A 226 -40.65 17.91 39.31
N ARG A 227 -39.37 17.96 39.70
CA ARG A 227 -38.94 17.80 41.10
C ARG A 227 -39.46 18.92 42.00
N ASN A 228 -39.44 20.17 41.53
CA ASN A 228 -39.99 21.30 42.28
C ASN A 228 -41.51 21.20 42.44
N GLU A 229 -42.21 20.72 41.41
CA GLU A 229 -43.65 20.49 41.43
C GLU A 229 -44.03 19.34 42.38
N ILE A 230 -43.30 18.22 42.36
CA ILE A 230 -43.46 17.14 43.34
C ILE A 230 -43.27 17.66 44.77
N ILE A 231 -42.28 18.53 45.01
CA ILE A 231 -42.06 19.16 46.33
C ILE A 231 -43.22 20.09 46.71
N ARG A 232 -43.82 20.81 45.74
CA ARG A 232 -45.01 21.64 45.96
C ARG A 232 -46.21 20.78 46.37
N LEU A 233 -46.55 19.77 45.58
CA LEU A 233 -47.66 18.85 45.83
C LEU A 233 -47.48 18.08 47.15
N GLN A 234 -46.26 17.69 47.53
CA GLN A 234 -45.97 17.09 48.83
C GLN A 234 -46.27 18.02 50.02
N ARG A 235 -46.00 19.33 49.89
CA ARG A 235 -46.38 20.33 50.91
C ARG A 235 -47.90 20.51 51.00
N GLU A 236 -48.57 20.57 49.85
CA GLU A 236 -50.03 20.68 49.76
C GLU A 236 -50.72 19.46 50.38
N ILE A 237 -50.26 18.23 50.10
CA ILE A 237 -50.71 16.98 50.77
C ILE A 237 -50.45 17.03 52.29
N GLY A 238 -49.30 17.58 52.72
CA GLY A 238 -48.99 17.78 54.14
C GLY A 238 -49.98 18.73 54.83
N ASN A 239 -50.36 19.82 54.16
CA ASN A 239 -51.36 20.77 54.67
C ASN A 239 -52.77 20.16 54.67
N PHE A 240 -53.16 19.43 53.63
CA PHE A 240 -54.44 18.71 53.59
C PHE A 240 -54.56 17.72 54.76
N LYS A 241 -53.51 16.97 55.08
CA LYS A 241 -53.49 16.04 56.23
C LYS A 241 -53.66 16.76 57.58
N LYS A 242 -53.10 17.97 57.76
CA LYS A 242 -53.32 18.80 58.97
C LYS A 242 -54.80 19.19 59.09
N ILE A 243 -55.35 19.80 58.03
CA ILE A 243 -56.76 20.22 57.96
C ILE A 243 -57.70 19.03 58.19
N GLN A 244 -57.39 17.85 57.63
CA GLN A 244 -58.14 16.62 57.86
C GLN A 244 -58.10 16.19 59.33
N SER A 245 -56.94 16.30 60.00
CA SER A 245 -56.79 15.99 61.43
C SER A 245 -57.46 17.01 62.36
N GLU A 246 -57.59 18.26 61.93
CA GLU A 246 -58.34 19.31 62.62
C GLU A 246 -59.86 19.07 62.44
N ASN A 247 -60.29 18.70 61.24
CA ASN A 247 -61.69 18.34 60.94
C ASN A 247 -62.16 17.11 61.75
N THR A 248 -61.31 16.09 61.94
CA THR A 248 -61.66 14.94 62.81
C THR A 248 -61.70 15.31 64.29
N LYS A 249 -60.80 16.17 64.78
CA LYS A 249 -60.88 16.72 66.15
C LYS A 249 -62.16 17.53 66.36
N LEU A 250 -62.48 18.44 65.44
CA LEU A 250 -63.71 19.24 65.48
C LEU A 250 -64.96 18.37 65.48
N LYS A 251 -64.99 17.29 64.68
CA LYS A 251 -66.08 16.31 64.68
C LYS A 251 -66.19 15.50 65.97
N SER A 252 -65.08 15.18 66.64
CA SER A 252 -65.13 14.58 67.98
C SER A 252 -65.76 15.57 68.96
N MET A 253 -65.20 16.77 69.09
CA MET A 253 -65.69 17.79 70.02
C MET A 253 -67.17 18.12 69.79
N LEU A 254 -67.62 18.20 68.53
CA LEU A 254 -69.03 18.38 68.18
C LEU A 254 -69.90 17.24 68.72
N LYS A 255 -69.50 15.98 68.52
CA LYS A 255 -70.20 14.81 69.06
C LYS A 255 -70.18 14.75 70.59
N ASP A 256 -69.07 15.18 71.20
CA ASP A 256 -68.91 15.26 72.65
C ASP A 256 -69.88 16.32 73.22
N TYR A 257 -70.03 17.47 72.55
CA TYR A 257 -71.04 18.48 72.89
C TYR A 257 -72.49 18.01 72.62
N GLU A 258 -72.78 17.31 71.52
CA GLU A 258 -74.10 16.69 71.28
C GLU A 258 -74.48 15.70 72.39
N THR A 259 -73.48 14.96 72.90
CA THR A 259 -73.64 14.02 74.01
C THR A 259 -73.89 14.76 75.33
N GLN A 260 -73.15 15.85 75.60
CA GLN A 260 -73.38 16.71 76.77
C GLN A 260 -74.77 17.37 76.73
N ILE A 261 -75.16 17.95 75.60
CA ILE A 261 -76.49 18.55 75.39
C ILE A 261 -77.60 17.51 75.59
N SER A 262 -77.41 16.28 75.11
CA SER A 262 -78.35 15.18 75.35
C SER A 262 -78.44 14.78 76.82
N SER A 263 -77.31 14.77 77.54
CA SER A 263 -77.25 14.54 78.99
C SER A 263 -77.98 15.65 79.76
N PHE A 264 -77.67 16.92 79.51
CA PHE A 264 -78.37 18.05 80.14
C PHE A 264 -79.87 18.04 79.83
N LYS A 265 -80.28 17.73 78.60
CA LYS A 265 -81.69 17.61 78.21
C LYS A 265 -82.41 16.47 78.93
N ASN A 266 -81.71 15.39 79.28
CA ASN A 266 -82.27 14.32 80.12
C ASN A 266 -82.31 14.72 81.61
N ASN A 267 -81.27 15.39 82.12
CA ASN A 267 -81.27 15.88 83.51
C ASN A 267 -82.40 16.89 83.74
N ILE A 268 -82.66 17.82 82.81
CA ILE A 268 -83.78 18.77 82.87
C ILE A 268 -85.13 18.03 82.86
N LYS A 269 -85.28 16.94 82.09
CA LYS A 269 -86.48 16.10 82.14
C LYS A 269 -86.65 15.39 83.49
N MET A 270 -85.57 14.88 84.06
CA MET A 270 -85.60 14.21 85.37
C MET A 270 -85.99 15.18 86.47
N VAL A 271 -85.32 16.34 86.58
CA VAL A 271 -85.68 17.39 87.56
C VAL A 271 -87.15 17.77 87.43
N LYS A 272 -87.65 18.01 86.20
CA LYS A 272 -89.07 18.34 85.99
C LYS A 272 -90.04 17.18 86.31
N PHE A 273 -89.61 15.94 86.15
CA PHE A 273 -90.39 14.77 86.56
C PHE A 273 -90.44 14.64 88.08
N ASP A 274 -89.32 14.86 88.76
CA ASP A 274 -89.21 14.83 90.22
C ASP A 274 -89.99 15.98 90.88
N GLU A 275 -89.95 17.19 90.30
CA GLU A 275 -90.82 18.33 90.65
C GLU A 275 -92.31 17.95 90.58
N LEU A 276 -92.77 17.43 89.43
CA LEU A 276 -94.17 17.04 89.21
C LEU A 276 -94.60 15.87 90.11
N ASN A 277 -93.69 14.95 90.43
CA ASN A 277 -93.95 13.87 91.39
C ASN A 277 -94.10 14.41 92.82
N HIS A 278 -93.28 15.39 93.21
CA HIS A 278 -93.37 16.01 94.53
C HIS A 278 -94.66 16.83 94.68
N GLU A 279 -95.06 17.56 93.64
CA GLU A 279 -96.36 18.25 93.57
C GLU A 279 -97.53 17.26 93.65
N ASN A 280 -97.49 16.15 92.89
CA ASN A 280 -98.49 15.09 92.99
C ASN A 280 -98.53 14.45 94.39
N TYR A 281 -97.39 14.26 95.05
CA TYR A 281 -97.35 13.70 96.40
C TYR A 281 -97.95 14.67 97.43
N ALA A 282 -97.66 15.97 97.31
CA ALA A 282 -98.27 17.02 98.15
C ALA A 282 -99.78 17.10 97.95
N LEU A 283 -100.26 17.11 96.71
CA LEU A 283 -101.69 17.09 96.37
C LEU A 283 -102.40 15.84 96.90
N ASN A 284 -101.81 14.65 96.72
CA ASN A 284 -102.36 13.41 97.29
C ASN A 284 -102.42 13.47 98.82
N THR A 285 -101.41 14.05 99.47
CA THR A 285 -101.40 14.23 100.94
C THR A 285 -102.52 15.16 101.40
N GLN A 286 -102.77 16.26 100.68
CA GLN A 286 -103.90 17.17 100.95
C GLN A 286 -105.26 16.48 100.72
N ILE A 287 -105.40 15.69 99.64
CA ILE A 287 -106.62 14.91 99.35
C ILE A 287 -106.89 13.88 100.44
N GLN A 288 -105.86 13.19 100.95
CA GLN A 288 -106.01 12.25 102.06
C GLN A 288 -106.39 12.95 103.37
N ALA A 289 -105.81 14.12 103.67
CA ALA A 289 -106.20 14.92 104.83
C ALA A 289 -107.69 15.32 104.77
N LEU A 290 -108.14 15.88 103.64
CA LEU A 290 -109.56 16.23 103.40
C LEU A 290 -110.48 15.00 103.46
N LEU A 291 -110.05 13.84 102.96
CA LEU A 291 -110.80 12.58 103.11
C LEU A 291 -110.96 12.18 104.58
N THR A 292 -109.91 12.28 105.40
CA THR A 292 -110.00 11.98 106.85
C THR A 292 -110.87 12.98 107.60
N GLU A 293 -110.85 14.25 107.22
CA GLU A 293 -111.73 15.28 107.76
C GLU A 293 -113.21 14.97 107.42
N VAL A 294 -113.53 14.70 106.15
CA VAL A 294 -114.87 14.31 105.71
C VAL A 294 -115.35 13.01 106.38
N GLN A 295 -114.48 12.03 106.58
CA GLN A 295 -114.81 10.81 107.34
C GLN A 295 -115.12 11.13 108.81
N THR A 296 -114.36 12.02 109.45
CA THR A 296 -114.58 12.45 110.83
C THR A 296 -115.90 13.21 110.98
N VAL A 297 -116.20 14.15 110.07
CA VAL A 297 -117.47 14.86 110.02
C VAL A 297 -118.65 13.91 109.81
N ASN A 298 -118.51 12.89 108.96
CA ASN A 298 -119.54 11.86 108.73
C ASN A 298 -119.77 10.98 109.97
N GLN A 299 -118.72 10.61 110.71
CA GLN A 299 -118.85 9.91 111.99
C GLN A 299 -119.57 10.78 113.04
N ASN A 300 -119.20 12.06 113.16
CA ASN A 300 -119.86 13.01 114.06
C ASN A 300 -121.34 13.22 113.68
N TYR A 301 -121.65 13.29 112.38
CA TYR A 301 -123.03 13.36 111.88
C TYR A 301 -123.84 12.13 112.33
N LYS A 302 -123.30 10.91 112.15
CA LYS A 302 -123.97 9.67 112.59
C LYS A 302 -124.15 9.58 114.10
N GLN A 303 -123.20 10.08 114.90
CA GLN A 303 -123.36 10.16 116.35
C GLN A 303 -124.49 11.15 116.73
N SER A 304 -124.56 12.30 116.06
CA SER A 304 -125.63 13.29 116.24
C SER A 304 -127.00 12.74 115.82
N GLU A 305 -127.07 12.03 114.70
CA GLU A 305 -128.29 11.39 114.20
C GLU A 305 -128.78 10.27 115.14
N ASN A 306 -127.88 9.41 115.64
CA ASN A 306 -128.20 8.44 116.70
C ASN A 306 -128.72 9.12 117.97
N SER A 307 -128.10 10.24 118.37
CA SER A 307 -128.54 11.03 119.53
C SER A 307 -129.93 11.62 119.31
N ARG A 308 -130.25 12.06 118.09
CA ARG A 308 -131.59 12.52 117.69
C ARG A 308 -132.62 11.39 117.77
N ILE A 309 -132.29 10.19 117.28
CA ILE A 309 -133.17 9.02 117.33
C ILE A 309 -133.47 8.60 118.77
N ILE A 310 -132.47 8.67 119.67
CA ILE A 310 -132.67 8.43 121.10
C ILE A 310 -133.62 9.47 121.70
N MET A 311 -133.40 10.77 121.45
CA MET A 311 -134.29 11.84 121.92
C MET A 311 -135.72 11.72 121.34
N GLU A 312 -135.89 11.29 120.09
CA GLU A 312 -137.21 11.03 119.51
C GLU A 312 -137.93 9.84 120.19
N LEU A 313 -137.19 8.79 120.59
CA LEU A 313 -137.72 7.67 121.37
C LEU A 313 -138.09 8.08 122.80
N GLU A 314 -137.23 8.83 123.50
CA GLU A 314 -137.50 9.35 124.84
C GLU A 314 -138.72 10.27 124.84
N LEU A 315 -138.83 11.18 123.87
CA LEU A 315 -139.97 12.09 123.72
C LEU A 315 -141.27 11.33 123.38
N LYS A 316 -141.17 10.18 122.71
CA LYS A 316 -142.32 9.28 122.44
C LYS A 316 -142.76 8.53 123.70
N ASN A 317 -141.82 8.02 124.50
CA ASN A 317 -142.10 7.40 125.80
C ASN A 317 -142.71 8.41 126.80
N ALA A 318 -142.15 9.62 126.88
CA ALA A 318 -142.69 10.70 127.72
C ALA A 318 -144.13 11.07 127.31
N LYS A 319 -144.44 11.09 126.01
CA LYS A 319 -145.82 11.30 125.53
C LYS A 319 -146.78 10.18 125.94
N GLN A 320 -146.34 8.92 125.97
CA GLN A 320 -147.17 7.82 126.49
C GLN A 320 -147.43 7.97 128.00
N GLN A 321 -146.41 8.26 128.80
CA GLN A 321 -146.57 8.52 130.24
C GLN A 321 -147.54 9.69 130.51
N LEU A 322 -147.48 10.75 129.71
CA LEU A 322 -148.37 11.92 129.81
C LEU A 322 -149.82 11.61 129.35
N GLN A 323 -150.04 10.58 128.53
CA GLN A 323 -151.38 10.04 128.28
C GLN A 323 -151.87 9.18 129.45
N GLN A 324 -151.02 8.35 130.05
CA GLN A 324 -151.33 7.54 131.23
C GLN A 324 -151.79 8.42 132.42
N ILE A 325 -151.04 9.47 132.72
CA ILE A 325 -151.35 10.42 133.80
C ILE A 325 -152.69 11.16 133.57
N LYS A 326 -153.21 11.18 132.33
CA LYS A 326 -154.52 11.78 132.01
C LYS A 326 -155.71 10.82 132.12
N SER A 327 -155.52 9.50 132.14
CA SER A 327 -156.62 8.55 132.42
C SER A 327 -156.87 8.37 133.92
N ASP A 328 -155.83 8.56 134.74
CA ASP A 328 -155.80 8.01 136.10
C ASP A 328 -156.30 9.01 137.17
N ASN A 329 -156.64 10.24 136.79
CA ASN A 329 -156.93 11.35 137.72
C ASN A 329 -158.41 11.49 138.14
N ASP A 330 -159.32 10.69 137.58
CA ASP A 330 -160.77 10.80 137.86
C ASP A 330 -161.27 9.91 139.02
N LYS A 331 -160.47 8.95 139.52
CA LYS A 331 -160.94 7.92 140.48
C LYS A 331 -159.96 7.60 141.62
N PHE A 332 -159.81 8.59 142.51
CA PHE A 332 -159.49 8.54 143.95
C PHE A 332 -158.70 7.35 144.56
N SER A 333 -157.60 7.74 145.24
CA SER A 333 -157.02 7.12 146.44
C SER A 333 -156.53 5.66 146.44
N GLY A 334 -155.20 5.51 146.45
CA GLY A 334 -154.49 4.53 147.28
C GLY A 334 -154.12 3.19 146.63
N LEU A 335 -152.82 2.98 146.35
CA LEU A 335 -152.25 1.66 146.02
C LEU A 335 -150.73 1.61 146.30
N ASN A 336 -150.12 0.44 146.09
CA ASN A 336 -148.81 0.07 146.66
C ASN A 336 -148.02 -0.91 145.73
N ASN A 337 -146.67 -0.86 145.79
CA ASN A 337 -145.68 -1.89 145.38
C ASN A 337 -145.36 -2.28 143.89
N MET A 338 -144.04 -2.44 143.64
CA MET A 338 -143.29 -3.53 142.92
C MET A 338 -142.88 -3.53 141.41
N ASN A 339 -141.54 -3.70 141.21
CA ASN A 339 -140.77 -4.68 140.37
C ASN A 339 -140.33 -4.52 138.86
N SER A 340 -139.05 -4.94 138.62
CA SER A 340 -138.43 -5.66 137.44
C SER A 340 -138.19 -4.96 136.07
N SER A 341 -137.36 -5.42 135.08
CA SER A 341 -136.05 -6.17 134.98
C SER A 341 -135.57 -6.41 133.47
N ILE A 342 -134.36 -6.97 133.20
CA ILE A 342 -133.88 -7.80 132.00
C ILE A 342 -133.08 -7.21 130.73
N MET A 343 -132.01 -7.93 130.25
CA MET A 343 -131.30 -8.00 128.90
C MET A 343 -130.36 -6.84 128.37
N ASN A 344 -129.51 -6.85 127.28
CA ASN A 344 -128.63 -7.76 126.41
C ASN A 344 -127.80 -6.88 125.37
N LYS A 345 -126.89 -7.24 124.41
CA LYS A 345 -125.79 -8.27 124.17
C LYS A 345 -125.14 -8.15 122.71
N SER A 346 -123.84 -8.51 122.49
CA SER A 346 -123.15 -8.91 121.17
C SER A 346 -122.61 -7.79 120.17
N GLN A 347 -121.69 -7.94 119.15
CA GLN A 347 -120.64 -8.93 118.73
C GLN A 347 -119.66 -8.54 117.52
N THR A 348 -118.36 -8.98 117.53
CA THR A 348 -117.41 -9.48 116.44
C THR A 348 -116.97 -8.81 115.06
N LEU A 349 -115.63 -8.87 114.76
CA LEU A 349 -114.87 -9.35 113.53
C LEU A 349 -114.47 -8.55 112.21
N GLN A 350 -113.13 -8.45 111.95
CA GLN A 350 -112.27 -8.87 110.76
C GLN A 350 -112.21 -8.24 109.30
N ASN A 351 -111.04 -8.45 108.63
CA ASN A 351 -110.70 -8.55 107.15
C ASN A 351 -110.45 -7.30 106.24
N ASN A 352 -109.77 -7.30 105.05
CA ASN A 352 -108.59 -8.03 104.44
C ASN A 352 -108.21 -7.44 103.00
N GLN A 353 -107.25 -8.04 102.24
CA GLN A 353 -106.81 -7.83 100.80
C GLN A 353 -105.67 -6.78 100.53
N ASN A 354 -104.64 -6.89 99.64
CA ASN A 354 -104.29 -7.54 98.32
C ASN A 354 -104.55 -6.65 97.06
N GLN A 355 -103.82 -6.63 95.90
CA GLN A 355 -102.71 -7.45 95.31
C GLN A 355 -102.04 -6.83 94.01
N TYR A 356 -100.86 -7.35 93.55
CA TYR A 356 -100.36 -7.48 92.12
C TYR A 356 -99.93 -6.24 91.25
N GLN A 357 -99.13 -6.27 90.13
CA GLN A 357 -98.18 -7.24 89.46
C GLN A 357 -97.32 -6.63 88.28
N LEU A 358 -96.17 -7.27 87.93
CA LEU A 358 -95.50 -7.42 86.58
C LEU A 358 -94.98 -6.14 85.81
N SER A 359 -94.08 -6.15 84.79
CA SER A 359 -93.26 -7.19 84.08
C SER A 359 -91.98 -6.61 83.38
N THR A 360 -91.12 -7.46 82.78
CA THR A 360 -89.90 -7.08 81.97
C THR A 360 -90.10 -7.24 80.45
N PRO A 361 -89.14 -6.87 79.54
CA PRO A 361 -88.13 -7.85 79.05
C PRO A 361 -86.76 -7.26 78.57
N ASN A 362 -85.99 -8.06 77.79
CA ASN A 362 -84.54 -7.98 77.50
C ASN A 362 -84.24 -8.13 75.98
N MET A 363 -83.08 -7.65 75.46
CA MET A 363 -82.55 -8.01 74.12
C MET A 363 -81.01 -7.89 73.97
N LYS A 364 -80.43 -8.62 72.99
CA LYS A 364 -78.98 -8.65 72.64
C LYS A 364 -78.75 -8.55 71.12
N GLY A 365 -77.59 -8.04 70.69
CA GLY A 365 -77.06 -8.16 69.32
C GLY A 365 -75.52 -8.08 69.29
N THR A 366 -74.78 -9.14 68.93
CA THR A 366 -74.37 -9.58 67.57
C THR A 366 -73.22 -8.78 66.92
N LYS A 367 -72.01 -9.35 66.93
CA LYS A 367 -70.87 -9.00 66.05
C LYS A 367 -70.59 -10.16 65.08
N LYS A 368 -70.56 -9.92 63.76
CA LYS A 368 -69.83 -10.73 62.74
C LYS A 368 -70.11 -10.21 61.30
N GLN A 369 -69.21 -9.39 60.75
CA GLN A 369 -69.04 -9.12 59.30
C GLN A 369 -67.84 -8.15 59.14
N ASN A 370 -66.66 -8.65 58.74
CA ASN A 370 -65.56 -7.76 58.27
C ASN A 370 -64.39 -8.43 57.53
N ASN A 371 -64.37 -9.76 57.35
CA ASN A 371 -63.16 -10.46 56.86
C ASN A 371 -63.02 -10.54 55.32
N ASN A 372 -64.06 -10.19 54.55
CA ASN A 372 -64.09 -10.47 53.11
C ASN A 372 -63.45 -9.37 52.23
N ILE A 373 -63.36 -8.13 52.73
CA ILE A 373 -62.80 -6.99 51.96
C ILE A 373 -61.27 -7.02 51.97
N LEU A 374 -60.66 -7.42 53.09
CA LEU A 374 -59.20 -7.39 53.26
C LEU A 374 -58.50 -8.36 52.29
N ALA A 375 -58.97 -9.61 52.22
CA ALA A 375 -58.44 -10.63 51.33
C ALA A 375 -58.52 -10.24 49.84
N GLN A 376 -59.53 -9.47 49.44
CA GLN A 376 -59.72 -9.01 48.06
C GLN A 376 -58.68 -7.93 47.68
N TYR A 377 -58.33 -7.03 48.61
CA TYR A 377 -57.24 -6.07 48.44
C TYR A 377 -55.85 -6.74 48.43
N GLU A 378 -55.63 -7.73 49.29
CA GLU A 378 -54.37 -8.48 49.35
C GLU A 378 -54.12 -9.26 48.05
N LEU A 379 -55.16 -9.92 47.51
CA LEU A 379 -55.10 -10.61 46.22
C LEU A 379 -54.77 -9.64 45.06
N GLN A 380 -55.45 -8.49 44.98
CA GLN A 380 -55.19 -7.48 43.95
C GLN A 380 -53.76 -6.95 44.05
N THR A 381 -53.28 -6.68 45.27
CA THR A 381 -51.92 -6.17 45.52
C THR A 381 -50.85 -7.20 45.13
N ALA A 382 -51.11 -8.50 45.29
CA ALA A 382 -50.22 -9.56 44.81
C ALA A 382 -50.22 -9.67 43.28
N LEU A 383 -51.39 -9.52 42.65
CA LEU A 383 -51.56 -9.63 41.20
C LEU A 383 -50.91 -8.46 40.44
N ASP A 384 -50.96 -7.24 40.99
CA ASP A 384 -50.26 -6.10 40.39
C ASP A 384 -48.74 -6.14 40.62
N LYS A 385 -48.27 -6.69 41.76
CA LYS A 385 -46.85 -7.02 41.95
C LYS A 385 -46.34 -8.07 40.95
N LEU A 386 -47.16 -9.07 40.61
CA LEU A 386 -46.81 -10.05 39.56
C LEU A 386 -46.61 -9.36 38.20
N LYS A 387 -47.55 -8.51 37.77
CA LYS A 387 -47.41 -7.72 36.53
C LYS A 387 -46.17 -6.82 36.52
N GLU A 388 -45.79 -6.27 37.67
CA GLU A 388 -44.57 -5.46 37.81
C GLU A 388 -43.30 -6.32 37.65
N ARG A 389 -43.29 -7.55 38.18
CA ARG A 389 -42.21 -8.52 37.95
C ARG A 389 -42.16 -9.03 36.52
N ASP A 390 -43.30 -9.25 35.86
CA ASP A 390 -43.34 -9.63 34.44
C ASP A 390 -42.71 -8.54 33.56
N ARG A 391 -42.96 -7.25 33.88
CA ARG A 391 -42.32 -6.11 33.21
C ARG A 391 -40.81 -6.04 33.51
N GLU A 392 -40.40 -6.27 34.75
CA GLU A 392 -38.98 -6.34 35.13
C GLU A 392 -38.24 -7.46 34.36
N ILE A 393 -38.86 -8.64 34.23
CA ILE A 393 -38.37 -9.76 33.44
C ILE A 393 -38.29 -9.39 31.96
N GLU A 394 -39.29 -8.71 31.39
CA GLU A 394 -39.28 -8.30 29.99
C GLU A 394 -38.20 -7.24 29.70
N GLU A 395 -37.98 -6.29 30.62
CA GLU A 395 -36.86 -5.34 30.55
C GLU A 395 -35.50 -6.03 30.64
N LEU A 396 -35.33 -6.96 31.57
CA LEU A 396 -34.10 -7.76 31.69
C LEU A 396 -33.85 -8.58 30.42
N ALA A 397 -34.90 -9.19 29.85
CA ALA A 397 -34.80 -9.90 28.56
C ALA A 397 -34.41 -8.97 27.41
N LYS A 398 -34.95 -7.75 27.35
CA LYS A 398 -34.55 -6.71 26.37
C LYS A 398 -33.09 -6.29 26.54
N ARG A 399 -32.62 -6.11 27.79
CA ARG A 399 -31.22 -5.80 28.12
C ARG A 399 -30.28 -6.95 27.73
N VAL A 400 -30.63 -8.20 28.04
CA VAL A 400 -29.85 -9.40 27.66
C VAL A 400 -29.76 -9.55 26.14
N ARG A 401 -30.86 -9.39 25.39
CA ARG A 401 -30.82 -9.40 23.91
C ARG A 401 -29.92 -8.30 23.35
N LYS A 402 -29.95 -7.09 23.93
CA LYS A 402 -29.06 -5.97 23.55
C LYS A 402 -27.58 -6.27 23.84
N LEU A 403 -27.26 -6.89 24.98
CA LEU A 403 -25.91 -7.31 25.33
C LEU A 403 -25.39 -8.41 24.40
N LEU A 404 -26.19 -9.44 24.12
CA LEU A 404 -25.84 -10.50 23.16
C LEU A 404 -25.64 -9.95 21.74
N ALA A 405 -26.46 -9.00 21.30
CA ALA A 405 -26.28 -8.33 20.01
C ALA A 405 -24.98 -7.49 19.95
N LEU A 406 -24.62 -6.82 21.06
CA LEU A 406 -23.34 -6.11 21.17
C LEU A 406 -22.14 -7.08 21.18
N GLN A 407 -22.24 -8.20 21.89
CA GLN A 407 -21.22 -9.25 21.93
C GLN A 407 -21.05 -9.93 20.56
N HIS A 408 -22.14 -10.17 19.83
CA HIS A 408 -22.07 -10.69 18.46
C HIS A 408 -21.46 -9.66 17.50
N LYS A 409 -21.78 -8.36 17.66
CA LYS A 409 -21.17 -7.29 16.87
C LYS A 409 -19.67 -7.12 17.17
N SER A 410 -19.23 -7.24 18.43
CA SER A 410 -17.81 -7.19 18.77
C SER A 410 -17.07 -8.44 18.30
N ALA A 411 -17.67 -9.64 18.38
CA ALA A 411 -17.11 -10.86 17.81
C ALA A 411 -16.97 -10.79 16.28
N LEU A 412 -17.96 -10.27 15.57
CA LEU A 412 -17.87 -9.99 14.13
C LEU A 412 -16.76 -8.97 13.82
N SER A 413 -16.66 -7.88 14.58
CA SER A 413 -15.61 -6.87 14.41
C SER A 413 -14.22 -7.44 14.70
N GLN A 414 -14.09 -8.34 15.68
CA GLN A 414 -12.84 -9.00 16.03
C GLN A 414 -12.44 -10.05 14.97
N LYS A 415 -13.41 -10.76 14.38
CA LYS A 415 -13.20 -11.67 13.25
C LYS A 415 -12.76 -10.91 12.00
N ALA A 416 -13.44 -9.81 11.66
CA ALA A 416 -13.05 -8.94 10.54
C ALA A 416 -11.63 -8.37 10.73
N PHE A 417 -11.30 -7.90 11.95
CA PHE A 417 -9.93 -7.46 12.28
C PHE A 417 -8.89 -8.60 12.19
N GLN A 418 -9.24 -9.84 12.55
CA GLN A 418 -8.36 -10.99 12.37
C GLN A 418 -8.17 -11.36 10.89
N GLU A 419 -9.21 -11.27 10.07
CA GLU A 419 -9.16 -11.51 8.62
C GLU A 419 -8.33 -10.42 7.90
N GLU A 420 -8.54 -9.15 8.27
CA GLU A 420 -7.72 -8.02 7.82
C GLU A 420 -6.26 -8.18 8.26
N LYS A 421 -6.00 -8.52 9.53
CA LYS A 421 -4.65 -8.81 10.04
C LYS A 421 -3.99 -9.94 9.25
N GLN A 422 -4.67 -11.05 9.00
CA GLN A 422 -4.13 -12.16 8.20
C GLN A 422 -3.87 -11.76 6.74
N SER A 423 -4.69 -10.86 6.17
CA SER A 423 -4.46 -10.29 4.84
C SER A 423 -3.19 -9.44 4.81
N LEU A 424 -3.02 -8.55 5.79
CA LEU A 424 -1.83 -7.71 5.95
C LEU A 424 -0.58 -8.54 6.25
N GLU A 425 -0.66 -9.58 7.08
CA GLU A 425 0.46 -10.50 7.34
C GLU A 425 0.90 -11.25 6.06
N LYS A 426 -0.05 -11.65 5.19
CA LYS A 426 0.25 -12.22 3.87
C LYS A 426 0.91 -11.20 2.93
N GLN A 427 0.42 -9.97 2.88
CA GLN A 427 1.02 -8.90 2.06
C GLN A 427 2.44 -8.56 2.54
N ILE A 428 2.66 -8.46 3.86
CA ILE A 428 3.98 -8.26 4.45
C ILE A 428 4.92 -9.43 4.10
N GLN A 429 4.43 -10.67 4.09
CA GLN A 429 5.26 -11.80 3.67
C GLN A 429 5.57 -11.78 2.17
N GLN A 430 4.61 -11.48 1.31
CA GLN A 430 4.85 -11.29 -0.13
C GLN A 430 5.90 -10.21 -0.41
N LEU A 431 5.82 -9.06 0.27
CA LEU A 431 6.82 -7.98 0.17
C LEU A 431 8.19 -8.40 0.72
N ARG A 432 8.25 -9.24 1.76
CA ARG A 432 9.52 -9.83 2.25
C ARG A 432 10.14 -10.78 1.25
N ASP A 433 9.31 -11.61 0.60
CA ASP A 433 9.75 -12.57 -0.41
C ASP A 433 10.22 -11.85 -1.69
N GLU A 434 9.52 -10.78 -2.09
CA GLU A 434 9.94 -9.88 -3.16
C GLU A 434 11.27 -9.17 -2.83
N ILE A 435 11.41 -8.60 -1.61
CA ILE A 435 12.68 -8.03 -1.14
C ILE A 435 13.80 -9.08 -1.11
N ALA A 436 13.49 -10.35 -0.77
CA ALA A 436 14.47 -11.43 -0.81
C ALA A 436 14.86 -11.81 -2.25
N GLN A 437 13.94 -11.77 -3.21
CA GLN A 437 14.23 -11.96 -4.64
C GLN A 437 15.05 -10.80 -5.20
N LEU A 438 14.68 -9.54 -4.91
CA LEU A 438 15.43 -8.35 -5.28
C LEU A 438 16.86 -8.36 -4.69
N ARG A 439 17.03 -8.78 -3.43
CA ARG A 439 18.36 -8.97 -2.82
C ARG A 439 19.15 -10.09 -3.49
N LYS A 440 18.52 -11.19 -3.92
CA LYS A 440 19.19 -12.24 -4.71
C LYS A 440 19.66 -11.68 -6.05
N MET A 441 18.81 -10.96 -6.79
CA MET A 441 19.19 -10.34 -8.07
C MET A 441 20.30 -9.30 -7.89
N GLN A 442 20.21 -8.42 -6.90
CA GLN A 442 21.26 -7.44 -6.60
C GLN A 442 22.59 -8.11 -6.18
N ASN A 443 22.55 -9.27 -5.53
CA ASN A 443 23.75 -10.05 -5.23
C ASN A 443 24.31 -10.72 -6.50
N PHE A 444 23.47 -11.19 -7.43
CA PHE A 444 23.92 -11.63 -8.77
C PHE A 444 24.59 -10.49 -9.54
N GLU A 445 24.02 -9.28 -9.55
CA GLU A 445 24.64 -8.09 -10.16
C GLU A 445 25.96 -7.69 -9.49
N LYS A 446 26.06 -7.79 -8.16
CA LYS A 446 27.34 -7.56 -7.46
C LYS A 446 28.38 -8.61 -7.80
N ILE A 447 27.99 -9.88 -7.92
CA ILE A 447 28.89 -10.97 -8.33
C ILE A 447 29.32 -10.82 -9.80
N SER A 448 28.43 -10.38 -10.71
CA SER A 448 28.84 -10.07 -12.09
C SER A 448 29.79 -8.88 -12.16
N ASN A 449 29.48 -7.81 -11.41
CA ASN A 449 30.28 -6.57 -11.44
C ASN A 449 31.64 -6.71 -10.73
N GLN A 450 31.77 -7.59 -9.74
CA GLN A 450 33.07 -7.96 -9.16
C GLN A 450 33.88 -8.95 -10.02
N LYS A 451 33.28 -9.61 -11.02
CA LYS A 451 33.99 -10.51 -11.96
C LYS A 451 34.45 -9.84 -13.27
N ILE A 452 34.31 -8.53 -13.40
CA ILE A 452 34.79 -7.77 -14.57
C ILE A 452 36.34 -7.79 -14.67
N GLY A 453 37.06 -8.14 -13.60
CA GLY A 453 38.53 -8.28 -13.62
C GLY A 453 39.09 -9.50 -14.37
N ASN A 454 38.28 -10.54 -14.64
CA ASN A 454 38.75 -11.81 -15.21
C ASN A 454 38.08 -12.14 -16.56
N SER A 455 37.68 -11.11 -17.33
CA SER A 455 37.09 -11.29 -18.67
C SER A 455 38.01 -12.09 -19.60
N ASP A 456 39.30 -11.78 -19.57
CA ASP A 456 40.31 -12.33 -20.49
C ASP A 456 40.75 -13.73 -20.08
N GLU A 457 40.66 -14.05 -18.79
CA GLU A 457 40.90 -15.38 -18.25
C GLU A 457 39.73 -16.31 -18.58
N LEU A 458 38.48 -15.83 -18.45
CA LEU A 458 37.30 -16.54 -18.95
C LEU A 458 37.28 -16.64 -20.49
N LEU A 459 37.78 -15.63 -21.23
CA LEU A 459 37.94 -15.74 -22.67
C LEU A 459 39.00 -16.78 -23.05
N ARG A 460 40.14 -16.81 -22.33
CA ARG A 460 41.15 -17.86 -22.47
C ARG A 460 40.57 -19.23 -22.15
N ASP A 461 39.85 -19.40 -21.06
CA ASP A 461 39.30 -20.71 -20.71
C ASP A 461 38.19 -21.16 -21.66
N VAL A 462 37.36 -20.24 -22.17
CA VAL A 462 36.40 -20.56 -23.25
C VAL A 462 37.13 -20.89 -24.56
N GLN A 463 38.22 -20.20 -24.91
CA GLN A 463 39.04 -20.52 -26.08
C GLN A 463 39.78 -21.86 -25.90
N ASN A 464 40.32 -22.13 -24.70
CA ASN A 464 40.98 -23.38 -24.33
C ASN A 464 39.99 -24.55 -24.37
N LEU A 465 38.79 -24.41 -23.78
CA LEU A 465 37.72 -25.40 -23.85
C LEU A 465 37.24 -25.62 -25.29
N ARG A 466 37.16 -24.57 -26.11
CA ARG A 466 36.80 -24.68 -27.53
C ARG A 466 37.90 -25.38 -28.32
N ALA A 467 39.17 -25.09 -28.05
CA ALA A 467 40.31 -25.82 -28.60
C ALA A 467 40.33 -27.28 -28.13
N PHE A 468 40.03 -27.55 -26.86
CA PHE A 468 39.93 -28.92 -26.32
C PHE A 468 38.77 -29.69 -26.97
N ALA A 469 37.63 -29.05 -27.21
CA ALA A 469 36.50 -29.64 -27.92
C ALA A 469 36.79 -29.88 -29.42
N ILE A 470 37.55 -29.00 -30.08
CA ILE A 470 38.02 -29.19 -31.46
C ILE A 470 39.07 -30.31 -31.54
N THR A 471 39.99 -30.40 -30.58
CA THR A 471 40.97 -31.49 -30.48
C THR A 471 40.29 -32.81 -30.14
N ALA A 472 39.36 -32.84 -29.18
CA ALA A 472 38.60 -34.03 -28.83
C ALA A 472 37.73 -34.52 -29.99
N SER A 473 37.02 -33.62 -30.69
CA SER A 473 36.18 -34.01 -31.84
C SER A 473 37.02 -34.40 -33.07
N SER A 474 38.19 -33.80 -33.31
CA SER A 474 39.09 -34.26 -34.38
C SER A 474 39.74 -35.61 -34.07
N VAL A 475 40.11 -35.87 -32.81
CA VAL A 475 40.55 -37.21 -32.36
C VAL A 475 39.42 -38.24 -32.49
N TYR A 476 38.19 -37.89 -32.09
CA TYR A 476 37.03 -38.80 -32.18
C TYR A 476 36.61 -39.08 -33.64
N ASN A 477 36.66 -38.08 -34.52
CA ASN A 477 36.39 -38.25 -35.94
C ASN A 477 37.49 -39.06 -36.65
N ASN A 478 38.77 -38.87 -36.27
CA ASN A 478 39.86 -39.71 -36.78
C ASN A 478 39.82 -41.15 -36.24
N ALA A 479 39.22 -41.39 -35.07
CA ALA A 479 38.94 -42.74 -34.59
C ALA A 479 37.83 -43.43 -35.39
N ASN A 480 36.73 -42.72 -35.69
CA ASN A 480 35.60 -43.27 -36.46
C ASN A 480 35.89 -43.46 -37.96
N ASN A 481 36.74 -42.62 -38.57
CA ASN A 481 37.06 -42.69 -40.01
C ASN A 481 37.84 -43.95 -40.48
N LYS A 482 38.05 -44.95 -39.60
CA LYS A 482 38.56 -46.27 -40.00
C LYS A 482 37.49 -47.32 -40.31
N ASN A 483 36.20 -47.06 -40.05
CA ASN A 483 35.11 -48.01 -40.30
C ASN A 483 33.85 -47.34 -40.88
N SER A 484 33.78 -47.18 -42.20
CA SER A 484 32.50 -47.25 -42.97
C SER A 484 32.74 -47.02 -44.48
N THR A 485 33.02 -48.10 -45.20
CA THR A 485 32.78 -48.15 -46.66
C THR A 485 31.36 -48.67 -46.89
N LEU A 486 30.68 -48.14 -47.92
CA LEU A 486 29.47 -48.65 -48.63
C LEU A 486 28.17 -47.80 -48.52
N GLN A 487 27.72 -47.38 -49.72
CA GLN A 487 26.34 -47.28 -50.23
C GLN A 487 25.37 -46.17 -49.74
N ASN A 488 24.88 -45.41 -50.73
CA ASN A 488 23.47 -45.17 -51.14
C ASN A 488 22.37 -45.03 -50.05
N GLY A 489 21.40 -44.10 -50.12
CA GLY A 489 21.15 -43.03 -51.10
C GLY A 489 19.64 -42.80 -51.38
N LYS A 490 19.29 -41.60 -51.89
CA LYS A 490 17.97 -41.14 -52.42
C LYS A 490 16.84 -40.70 -51.45
N ASN A 491 16.36 -39.47 -51.74
CA ASN A 491 14.97 -39.02 -51.93
C ASN A 491 14.02 -38.57 -50.77
N GLN A 492 13.60 -37.30 -50.94
CA GLN A 492 12.22 -36.76 -50.97
C GLN A 492 11.38 -36.49 -49.70
N GLN A 493 11.16 -35.19 -49.47
CA GLN A 493 9.86 -34.49 -49.34
C GLN A 493 8.62 -35.21 -48.73
N GLY A 494 8.02 -34.57 -47.72
CA GLY A 494 6.62 -34.78 -47.30
C GLY A 494 6.11 -33.58 -46.47
N GLN A 495 4.82 -33.25 -46.53
CA GLN A 495 4.20 -32.12 -45.82
C GLN A 495 2.95 -32.53 -44.99
N GLN A 496 2.50 -31.60 -44.13
CA GLN A 496 1.11 -31.43 -43.61
C GLN A 496 0.59 -32.38 -42.51
N SER A 497 0.58 -31.85 -41.27
CA SER A 497 -0.62 -31.46 -40.49
C SER A 497 -1.88 -32.37 -40.46
N TYR A 498 -2.33 -32.79 -39.26
CA TYR A 498 -3.47 -32.16 -38.54
C TYR A 498 -3.91 -32.88 -37.23
N ASN A 499 -4.31 -32.06 -36.24
CA ASN A 499 -5.37 -32.22 -35.21
C ASN A 499 -5.46 -33.41 -34.20
N ASN A 500 -5.57 -33.01 -32.92
CA ASN A 500 -6.49 -33.45 -31.86
C ASN A 500 -6.69 -34.95 -31.50
N ALA A 501 -6.33 -35.27 -30.25
CA ALA A 501 -7.18 -36.06 -29.34
C ALA A 501 -7.03 -35.53 -27.89
N ASN A 502 -8.08 -35.65 -27.06
CA ASN A 502 -8.16 -35.03 -25.72
C ASN A 502 -8.48 -36.07 -24.65
N ILE A 503 -7.45 -36.58 -23.97
CA ILE A 503 -7.49 -37.54 -22.85
C ILE A 503 -6.32 -37.16 -21.93
N GLY A 504 -6.39 -37.20 -20.60
CA GLY A 504 -7.46 -37.57 -19.68
C GLY A 504 -6.82 -37.79 -18.31
N LYS A 505 -7.36 -37.22 -17.22
CA LYS A 505 -6.67 -37.16 -15.93
C LYS A 505 -6.54 -38.56 -15.29
N ASN A 506 -5.32 -38.94 -14.88
CA ASN A 506 -5.08 -39.77 -13.69
C ASN A 506 -3.57 -39.89 -13.37
N GLN A 507 -3.13 -39.26 -12.28
CA GLN A 507 -1.96 -39.69 -11.51
C GLN A 507 -2.23 -39.46 -10.02
N GLN A 508 -2.25 -40.55 -9.25
CA GLN A 508 -2.10 -40.54 -7.79
C GLN A 508 -0.68 -41.02 -7.45
N ASN A 509 -0.18 -40.58 -6.30
CA ASN A 509 0.89 -41.19 -5.50
C ASN A 509 2.14 -41.74 -6.22
N GLN A 510 3.28 -41.13 -5.90
CA GLN A 510 4.26 -41.85 -5.08
C GLN A 510 5.12 -40.90 -4.24
N GLN A 511 5.25 -41.22 -2.96
CA GLN A 511 6.36 -40.76 -2.12
C GLN A 511 7.46 -41.83 -2.18
N ILE A 512 8.70 -41.44 -2.46
CA ILE A 512 9.89 -42.26 -2.15
C ILE A 512 10.94 -41.36 -1.47
N TYR A 513 11.76 -41.98 -0.63
CA TYR A 513 12.64 -41.39 0.38
C TYR A 513 14.06 -41.04 -0.13
N SER A 514 14.87 -40.51 0.79
CA SER A 514 16.35 -40.41 0.81
C SER A 514 17.01 -39.25 0.03
N GLY A 515 18.16 -38.72 0.49
CA GLY A 515 18.82 -38.92 1.79
C GLY A 515 20.32 -38.56 1.84
N GLY A 516 20.79 -37.97 2.96
CA GLY A 516 22.20 -37.56 3.16
C GLY A 516 22.60 -36.29 2.40
N MET A 517 23.69 -35.58 2.68
CA MET A 517 24.67 -35.54 3.80
C MET A 517 25.09 -34.04 3.94
N ALA A 518 25.09 -33.40 5.11
CA ALA A 518 26.07 -33.44 6.21
C ALA A 518 27.40 -32.66 5.97
N ALA A 519 27.53 -31.51 6.64
CA ALA A 519 28.74 -30.73 7.02
C ALA A 519 28.25 -29.59 7.97
N LEU A 520 28.78 -29.33 9.18
CA LEU A 520 30.06 -28.64 9.51
C LEU A 520 30.11 -27.20 8.96
N GLU A 521 30.43 -26.11 9.68
CA GLU A 521 30.73 -25.75 11.10
C GLU A 521 30.34 -24.24 11.26
N ASP A 522 30.17 -23.58 12.41
CA ASP A 522 30.22 -23.89 13.86
C ASP A 522 29.11 -23.04 14.58
N VAL A 523 28.83 -22.94 15.90
CA VAL A 523 29.55 -22.78 17.19
C VAL A 523 30.16 -21.40 17.49
N GLU A 524 29.36 -20.50 18.09
CA GLU A 524 29.81 -19.56 19.16
C GLU A 524 28.62 -19.23 20.11
N ASP A 525 28.90 -18.84 21.37
CA ASP A 525 27.96 -18.94 22.52
C ASP A 525 27.22 -17.62 22.87
N PRO A 526 25.87 -17.56 22.83
CA PRO A 526 25.08 -16.39 23.23
C PRO A 526 24.70 -16.41 24.72
N ARG A 527 25.70 -16.36 25.61
CA ARG A 527 25.45 -15.95 27.00
C ARG A 527 25.18 -14.45 27.07
N GLU A 528 23.93 -14.05 27.31
CA GLU A 528 23.53 -13.16 28.42
C GLU A 528 22.02 -12.78 28.35
N PHE A 529 21.56 -12.06 29.38
CA PHE A 529 20.24 -11.40 29.50
C PHE A 529 18.98 -12.28 29.53
N LEU A 530 18.85 -13.09 30.60
CA LEU A 530 17.55 -13.47 31.14
C LEU A 530 17.21 -12.71 32.45
N ARG A 531 16.30 -11.74 32.34
CA ARG A 531 15.35 -11.23 33.36
C ARG A 531 15.74 -11.21 34.86
N GLN A 532 15.63 -10.02 35.47
CA GLN A 532 14.64 -9.71 36.53
C GLN A 532 14.49 -8.18 36.74
N ARG A 533 13.28 -7.65 37.01
CA ARG A 533 12.74 -7.24 38.34
C ARG A 533 13.79 -6.59 39.27
N GLY A 534 13.57 -5.42 39.89
CA GLY A 534 12.41 -4.51 39.89
C GLY A 534 12.39 -3.62 41.16
N SER A 535 11.27 -2.92 41.40
CA SER A 535 10.92 -2.17 42.64
C SER A 535 11.67 -0.86 42.99
N SER A 536 10.91 0.26 43.02
CA SER A 536 10.89 1.34 44.03
C SER A 536 10.12 2.54 43.42
N ALA A 537 8.83 2.76 43.66
CA ALA A 537 8.14 3.04 44.92
C ALA A 537 8.54 4.38 45.57
N LYS A 538 7.81 5.46 45.21
CA LYS A 538 7.65 6.67 46.04
C LYS A 538 6.18 7.13 46.09
N LEU A 539 5.44 6.48 46.98
CA LEU A 539 4.46 7.11 47.88
C LEU A 539 5.23 8.16 48.74
N THR A 540 4.71 9.20 49.39
CA THR A 540 3.38 9.79 49.73
C THR A 540 3.70 11.23 50.25
N PRO A 541 2.84 12.03 50.94
CA PRO A 541 1.39 12.02 51.19
C PRO A 541 0.69 13.27 50.56
N GLY A 542 -0.60 13.57 50.74
CA GLY A 542 -1.64 12.93 51.56
C GLY A 542 -2.12 13.80 52.75
N ARG A 543 -2.61 15.01 52.48
CA ARG A 543 -3.43 15.87 53.38
C ARG A 543 -4.25 16.81 52.48
N GLY A 544 -5.52 17.11 52.76
CA GLY A 544 -6.45 16.56 53.74
C GLY A 544 -7.83 17.19 53.55
N GLY A 545 -8.92 16.46 53.82
CA GLY A 545 -10.28 17.01 53.67
C GLY A 545 -10.59 18.03 54.76
N GLY A 546 -11.15 19.19 54.38
CA GLY A 546 -11.58 20.23 55.30
C GLY A 546 -12.89 20.87 54.83
N TYR A 547 -13.92 20.83 55.67
CA TYR A 547 -15.17 21.54 55.42
C TYR A 547 -14.98 23.03 55.73
N GLY A 548 -15.49 23.92 54.86
CA GLY A 548 -15.39 25.37 55.06
C GLY A 548 -16.45 26.12 54.27
N SER A 549 -17.46 26.64 54.97
CA SER A 549 -18.45 27.56 54.43
C SER A 549 -17.88 28.98 54.31
N GLY A 550 -18.01 29.62 53.15
CA GLY A 550 -17.59 31.01 52.93
C GLY A 550 -18.54 31.74 51.97
N GLN A 551 -18.98 32.94 52.35
CA GLN A 551 -19.90 33.81 51.62
C GLN A 551 -19.17 35.09 51.15
N MET A 552 -19.88 36.00 50.48
CA MET A 552 -19.45 37.28 49.85
C MET A 552 -18.86 37.10 48.43
N LEU A 553 -19.16 37.89 47.38
CA LEU A 553 -19.71 39.25 47.09
C LEU A 553 -18.67 40.26 46.57
N ALA A 554 -18.99 40.85 45.40
CA ALA A 554 -18.53 42.12 44.82
C ALA A 554 -17.08 42.24 44.23
N GLY A 555 -16.92 43.20 43.30
CA GLY A 555 -15.66 43.56 42.59
C GLY A 555 -15.34 42.65 41.39
N ASN A 556 -15.49 43.00 40.10
CA ASN A 556 -15.48 44.25 39.32
C ASN A 556 -14.12 44.99 39.21
N THR A 557 -13.38 44.75 38.11
CA THR A 557 -12.68 45.76 37.27
C THR A 557 -11.93 45.14 36.08
N GLY A 558 -11.96 45.81 34.91
CA GLY A 558 -11.00 45.64 33.79
C GLY A 558 -11.11 44.36 32.91
N GLY A 559 -10.84 44.41 31.60
CA GLY A 559 -10.61 45.57 30.74
C GLY A 559 -10.13 45.22 29.32
N ASN A 560 -10.49 46.07 28.34
CA ASN A 560 -9.94 46.20 26.97
C ASN A 560 -10.14 45.03 25.96
N GLY A 561 -10.24 45.38 24.66
CA GLY A 561 -9.69 44.49 23.63
C GLY A 561 -10.40 44.26 22.28
N ARG A 562 -11.45 44.99 21.86
CA ARG A 562 -11.96 44.88 20.46
C ARG A 562 -12.28 46.24 19.82
N GLY A 563 -11.47 46.62 18.83
CA GLY A 563 -11.66 47.82 18.02
C GLY A 563 -12.73 47.65 16.92
N ARG A 564 -13.13 48.78 16.32
CA ARG A 564 -14.07 48.85 15.18
C ARG A 564 -13.37 49.40 13.95
N SER A 565 -13.16 48.58 12.92
CA SER A 565 -12.90 48.97 11.53
C SER A 565 -12.87 47.70 10.66
N ALA A 566 -13.21 47.73 9.37
CA ALA A 566 -14.11 48.63 8.66
C ALA A 566 -14.77 47.84 7.51
N VAL A 567 -15.97 48.22 7.09
CA VAL A 567 -16.54 47.75 5.82
C VAL A 567 -16.08 48.70 4.73
N GLN A 568 -15.45 48.18 3.68
CA GLN A 568 -15.18 48.97 2.48
C GLN A 568 -15.42 48.12 1.22
N PHE A 569 -16.38 48.55 0.42
CA PHE A 569 -16.52 48.14 -0.98
C PHE A 569 -15.42 48.81 -1.81
N GLY A 570 -14.90 48.10 -2.81
CA GLY A 570 -13.99 48.63 -3.82
C GLY A 570 -13.84 47.61 -4.95
N LEU A 571 -14.10 48.03 -6.19
CA LEU A 571 -14.00 47.20 -7.39
C LEU A 571 -12.60 47.27 -7.99
N MET A 572 -12.04 46.11 -8.35
CA MET A 572 -11.51 45.81 -9.69
C MET A 572 -11.70 44.32 -9.97
#